data_AF-A0A0R1VU83-F1
#
_entry.id   AF-A0A0R1VU83-F1
#
_cell.length_a   1.000
_cell.length_b   1.000
_cell.length_c   1.000
_cell.angle_alpha   90.00
_cell.angle_beta   90.00
_cell.angle_gamma   90.00
#
_symmetry.space_group_name_H-M   'P 1'
#
loop_
_entity.id
_entity.type
_entity.pdbx_description
1 polymer ?
#
loop_
_entity_poly.entity_id
_entity_poly.type
_entity_poly.pdbx_seq_one_letter_code
_entity_poly.pdbx_strand_id
1 'polypeptide(L)'
;MPRKADVKAWKAQLVAQAEQQILKLTDSDRFKQYLNTLAKFHHYSARNIDLIYAQNPQATQVAGFKQWQTAFNRTVKRGAKAIRIAAPIIKKLTPAEKKRLDTTDERAMSVTVIYPSLTCHKLAVSQC
;
A
#
# COMPACT_ATOMS: atom_id res chain seq x y z
N MET A 1 -31.77 -19.56 4.57
CA MET A 1 -32.05 -18.73 5.76
C MET A 1 -32.60 -19.62 6.87
N PRO A 2 -32.26 -19.39 8.15
CA PRO A 2 -32.72 -20.22 9.26
C PRO A 2 -34.20 -19.99 9.54
N ARG A 3 -34.88 -21.01 10.10
CA ARG A 3 -36.25 -20.87 10.62
C ARG A 3 -36.25 -20.01 11.90
N LYS A 4 -37.36 -19.32 12.21
CA LYS A 4 -37.45 -18.35 13.32
C LYS A 4 -36.97 -18.92 14.68
N ALA A 5 -37.23 -20.19 14.97
CA ALA A 5 -36.82 -20.86 16.21
C ALA A 5 -35.29 -21.03 16.34
N ASP A 6 -34.57 -21.12 15.22
CA ASP A 6 -33.15 -21.47 15.19
C ASP A 6 -32.24 -20.24 14.98
N VAL A 7 -32.81 -19.03 14.84
CA VAL A 7 -32.06 -17.80 14.54
C VAL A 7 -30.98 -17.52 15.58
N LYS A 8 -31.25 -17.81 16.86
CA LYS A 8 -30.28 -17.61 17.95
C LYS A 8 -29.06 -18.54 17.78
N ALA A 9 -29.30 -19.82 17.54
CA ALA A 9 -28.25 -20.81 17.34
C ALA A 9 -27.45 -20.53 16.06
N TRP A 10 -28.13 -20.15 14.98
CA TRP A 10 -27.49 -19.78 13.72
C TRP A 10 -26.61 -18.53 13.84
N LYS A 11 -27.07 -17.49 14.54
CA LYS A 11 -26.25 -16.30 14.82
C LYS A 11 -24.99 -16.66 15.61
N ALA A 12 -25.12 -17.47 16.66
CA ALA A 12 -23.99 -17.92 17.46
C ALA A 12 -22.98 -18.72 16.62
N GLN A 13 -23.48 -19.61 15.75
CA GLN A 13 -22.63 -20.35 14.82
C GLN A 13 -21.91 -19.43 13.83
N LEU A 14 -22.60 -18.42 13.29
CA LEU A 14 -22.01 -17.46 12.35
C LEU A 14 -20.89 -16.66 13.01
N VAL A 15 -21.09 -16.21 14.24
CA VAL A 15 -20.07 -15.48 15.03
C VAL A 15 -18.88 -16.40 15.31
N ALA A 16 -19.11 -17.63 15.77
CA ALA A 16 -18.04 -18.60 16.02
C ALA A 16 -17.24 -18.92 14.74
N GLN A 17 -17.91 -19.05 13.60
CA GLN A 17 -17.24 -19.24 12.31
C GLN A 17 -16.40 -18.01 11.92
N ALA A 18 -16.92 -16.80 12.12
CA ALA A 18 -16.19 -15.56 11.86
C ALA A 18 -14.94 -15.46 12.74
N GLU A 19 -15.04 -15.76 14.04
CA GLU A 19 -13.89 -15.76 14.97
C GLU A 19 -12.81 -16.75 14.52
N GLN A 20 -13.19 -17.97 14.16
CA GLN A 20 -12.24 -18.98 13.67
C GLN A 20 -11.56 -18.55 12.37
N GLN A 21 -12.28 -17.88 11.47
CA GLN A 21 -11.69 -17.34 10.25
C GLN A 21 -10.75 -16.16 10.53
N ILE A 22 -11.11 -15.27 11.46
CA ILE A 22 -10.25 -14.15 11.88
C ILE A 22 -8.95 -14.70 12.46
N LEU A 23 -9.01 -15.68 13.37
CA LEU A 23 -7.83 -16.29 13.97
C LEU A 23 -6.90 -16.92 12.93
N LYS A 24 -7.46 -17.67 11.97
CA LYS A 24 -6.69 -18.24 10.85
C LYS A 24 -6.06 -17.19 9.96
N LEU A 25 -6.74 -16.07 9.71
CA LEU A 25 -6.18 -14.95 8.96
C LEU A 25 -5.03 -14.30 9.75
N THR A 26 -5.20 -14.08 11.05
CA THR A 26 -4.20 -13.42 11.89
C THR A 26 -2.95 -14.26 12.15
N ASP A 27 -3.03 -15.59 12.14
CA ASP A 27 -1.83 -16.45 12.26
C ASP A 27 -1.17 -16.74 10.90
N SER A 28 -1.80 -16.33 9.80
CA SER A 28 -1.25 -16.58 8.48
C SER A 28 0.06 -15.83 8.23
N ASP A 29 0.96 -16.44 7.46
CA ASP A 29 2.18 -15.78 6.99
C ASP A 29 1.89 -14.48 6.23
N ARG A 30 0.73 -14.37 5.59
CA ARG A 30 0.29 -13.15 4.90
C ARG A 30 0.03 -12.02 5.88
N PHE A 31 -0.57 -12.31 7.03
CA PHE A 31 -0.78 -11.29 8.06
C PHE A 31 0.54 -10.86 8.68
N LYS A 32 1.44 -11.82 8.96
CA LYS A 32 2.82 -11.53 9.41
C LYS A 32 3.57 -10.66 8.39
N GLN A 33 3.44 -10.96 7.09
CA GLN A 33 3.99 -10.15 6.00
C GLN A 33 3.40 -8.74 5.96
N TYR A 34 2.08 -8.60 6.12
CA TYR A 34 1.42 -7.30 6.18
C TYR A 34 1.91 -6.46 7.38
N LEU A 35 1.99 -7.06 8.58
CA LEU A 35 2.54 -6.40 9.77
C LEU A 35 4.00 -5.97 9.55
N ASN A 36 4.80 -6.79 8.88
CA ASN A 36 6.17 -6.42 8.50
C ASN A 36 6.19 -5.22 7.54
N THR A 37 5.25 -5.13 6.60
CA THR A 37 5.12 -3.98 5.70
C THR A 37 4.70 -2.72 6.47
N LEU A 38 3.75 -2.83 7.41
CA LEU A 38 3.38 -1.73 8.31
C LEU A 38 4.58 -1.21 9.10
N ALA A 39 5.40 -2.11 9.66
CA ALA A 39 6.60 -1.75 10.40
C ALA A 39 7.65 -1.04 9.53
N LYS A 40 7.86 -1.49 8.28
CA LYS A 40 8.83 -0.90 7.35
C LYS A 40 8.44 0.51 6.87
N PHE A 41 7.17 0.75 6.59
CA PHE A 41 6.68 1.98 5.98
C PHE A 41 5.94 2.90 6.94
N HIS A 42 6.30 2.89 8.23
CA HIS A 42 5.64 3.65 9.29
C HIS A 42 5.62 5.19 9.10
N HIS A 43 6.42 5.73 8.18
CA HIS A 43 6.38 7.15 7.77
C HIS A 43 5.33 7.46 6.70
N TYR A 44 4.70 6.46 6.10
CA TYR A 44 3.63 6.61 5.12
C TYR A 44 2.25 6.53 5.80
N SER A 45 1.25 7.15 5.18
CA SER A 45 -0.14 6.96 5.61
C SER A 45 -0.58 5.51 5.41
N ALA A 46 -1.50 5.01 6.25
CA ALA A 46 -2.03 3.64 6.15
C ALA A 46 -2.50 3.29 4.72
N ARG A 47 -3.21 4.21 4.06
CA ARG A 47 -3.63 4.08 2.65
C ARG A 47 -2.44 3.84 1.71
N ASN A 48 -1.35 4.57 1.89
CA ASN A 48 -0.16 4.38 1.06
C ASN A 48 0.58 3.09 1.40
N ILE A 49 0.58 2.66 2.66
CA ILE A 49 1.14 1.35 3.05
C ILE A 49 0.36 0.21 2.39
N ASP A 50 -0.97 0.27 2.41
CA ASP A 50 -1.84 -0.71 1.76
C ASP A 50 -1.60 -0.73 0.24
N LEU A 51 -1.46 0.45 -0.38
CA LEU A 51 -1.13 0.57 -1.81
C LEU A 51 0.23 -0.03 -2.15
N ILE A 52 1.25 0.14 -1.29
CA ILE A 52 2.56 -0.49 -1.46
C ILE A 52 2.43 -2.00 -1.35
N TYR A 53 1.78 -2.50 -0.29
CA TYR A 53 1.59 -3.93 -0.05
C TYR A 53 0.86 -4.62 -1.20
N ALA A 54 -0.22 -4.02 -1.70
CA ALA A 54 -1.00 -4.56 -2.82
C ALA A 54 -0.21 -4.62 -4.14
N GLN A 55 0.69 -3.67 -4.38
CA GLN A 55 1.50 -3.61 -5.61
C GLN A 55 2.77 -4.46 -5.53
N ASN A 56 3.40 -4.50 -4.35
CA ASN A 56 4.63 -5.24 -4.09
C ASN A 56 4.81 -5.52 -2.58
N PRO A 57 4.37 -6.69 -2.08
CA PRO A 57 4.51 -7.05 -0.66
C PRO A 57 5.97 -7.29 -0.23
N GLN A 58 6.89 -7.45 -1.19
CA GLN A 58 8.32 -7.68 -0.93
C GLN A 58 9.14 -6.39 -0.90
N ALA A 59 8.51 -5.22 -1.13
CA ALA A 59 9.20 -3.94 -1.05
C ALA A 59 9.77 -3.70 0.35
N THR A 60 11.05 -3.37 0.43
CA THR A 60 11.73 -3.04 1.71
C THR A 60 11.85 -1.54 1.94
N GLN A 61 11.93 -0.77 0.87
CA GLN A 61 11.98 0.69 0.89
C GLN A 61 11.49 1.20 -0.46
N VAL A 62 10.92 2.38 -0.50
CA VAL A 62 10.40 3.00 -1.74
C VAL A 62 10.90 4.43 -1.81
N ALA A 63 11.38 4.85 -2.98
CA ALA A 63 11.89 6.21 -3.17
C ALA A 63 11.76 6.66 -4.64
N GLY A 64 11.79 7.98 -4.86
CA GLY A 64 11.84 8.54 -6.21
C GLY A 64 13.15 8.18 -6.94
N PHE A 65 13.12 8.22 -8.27
CA PHE A 65 14.28 7.85 -9.11
C PHE A 65 15.55 8.65 -8.76
N LYS A 66 15.43 9.97 -8.60
CA LYS A 66 16.56 10.84 -8.21
C LYS A 66 17.03 10.56 -6.77
N GLN A 67 16.10 10.30 -5.86
CA GLN A 67 16.41 10.01 -4.46
C GLN A 67 17.22 8.72 -4.31
N TRP A 68 16.94 7.69 -5.13
CA TRP A 68 17.79 6.50 -5.20
C TRP A 68 19.25 6.83 -5.52
N GLN A 69 19.49 7.76 -6.45
CA GLN A 69 20.84 8.16 -6.83
C GLN A 69 21.51 9.04 -5.77
N THR A 70 20.80 10.04 -5.25
CA THR A 70 21.41 11.07 -4.40
C THR A 70 21.50 10.68 -2.93
N ALA A 71 20.47 10.04 -2.38
CA ALA A 71 20.40 9.71 -0.95
C ALA A 71 20.91 8.30 -0.64
N PHE A 72 20.80 7.38 -1.59
CA PHE A 72 21.15 5.97 -1.41
C PHE A 72 22.35 5.54 -2.26
N ASN A 73 22.88 6.41 -3.13
CA ASN A 73 23.95 6.11 -4.07
C ASN A 73 23.69 4.82 -4.87
N ARG A 74 22.45 4.63 -5.34
CA ARG A 74 22.00 3.47 -6.09
C ARG A 74 21.25 3.88 -7.36
N THR A 75 21.25 3.01 -8.38
CA THR A 75 20.57 3.29 -9.65
C THR A 75 19.39 2.36 -9.87
N VAL A 76 18.25 2.87 -10.31
CA VAL A 76 17.11 2.03 -10.68
C VAL A 76 17.42 1.29 -11.96
N LYS A 77 17.21 -0.04 -11.98
CA LYS A 77 17.48 -0.85 -13.18
C LYS A 77 16.50 -0.52 -14.30
N ARG A 78 16.97 -0.59 -15.55
CA ARG A 78 16.10 -0.49 -16.73
C ARG A 78 15.03 -1.59 -16.65
N GLY A 79 13.77 -1.23 -16.90
CA GLY A 79 12.63 -2.15 -16.82
C GLY A 79 12.08 -2.40 -15.42
N ALA A 80 12.60 -1.73 -14.38
CA ALA A 80 12.06 -1.83 -13.04
C ALA A 80 10.59 -1.37 -12.98
N LYS A 81 9.73 -2.19 -12.36
CA LYS A 81 8.32 -1.86 -12.15
C LYS A 81 8.20 -0.83 -11.02
N ALA A 82 7.56 0.29 -11.32
CA ALA A 82 7.31 1.33 -10.34
C ALA A 82 6.02 1.08 -9.55
N ILE A 83 5.97 1.63 -8.34
CA ILE A 83 4.82 1.65 -7.44
C ILE A 83 4.17 3.03 -7.50
N ARG A 84 2.84 3.04 -7.57
CA ARG A 84 2.03 4.25 -7.54
C ARG A 84 1.64 4.59 -6.09
N ILE A 85 1.90 5.82 -5.68
CA ILE A 85 1.59 6.37 -4.36
C ILE A 85 0.68 7.57 -4.50
N ALA A 86 -0.28 7.72 -3.59
CA ALA A 86 -1.10 8.92 -3.51
C ALA A 86 -0.34 10.00 -2.74
N ALA A 87 -0.17 11.17 -3.35
CA ALA A 87 0.53 12.31 -2.76
C ALA A 87 -0.29 13.59 -2.94
N PRO A 88 -0.35 14.49 -1.95
CA PRO A 88 -1.02 15.77 -2.10
C PRO A 88 -0.24 16.68 -3.05
N ILE A 89 -0.96 17.43 -3.87
CA ILE A 89 -0.42 18.58 -4.59
C ILE A 89 -0.35 19.75 -3.61
N ILE A 90 0.87 20.12 -3.21
CA ILE A 90 1.10 21.13 -2.16
C ILE A 90 0.74 22.54 -2.64
N LYS A 91 0.97 22.83 -3.94
CA LYS A 91 0.64 24.11 -4.55
C LYS A 91 -0.87 24.28 -4.71
N LYS A 92 -1.34 25.54 -4.65
CA LYS A 92 -2.73 25.86 -5.02
C LYS A 92 -2.96 25.57 -6.50
N LEU A 93 -4.11 24.98 -6.81
CA LEU A 93 -4.52 24.68 -8.17
C LEU A 93 -4.91 25.96 -8.91
N THR A 94 -4.40 26.12 -10.12
CA THR A 94 -4.88 27.15 -11.05
C THR A 94 -6.29 26.82 -11.56
N PRO A 95 -7.09 27.80 -12.03
CA PRO A 95 -8.41 27.54 -12.59
C PRO A 95 -8.40 26.49 -13.73
N ALA A 96 -7.35 26.50 -14.56
CA ALA A 96 -7.16 25.52 -15.61
C ALA A 96 -6.90 24.11 -15.06
N GLU A 97 -6.10 23.98 -14.01
CA GLU A 97 -5.84 22.69 -13.35
C GLU A 97 -7.08 22.16 -12.64
N LYS A 98 -7.88 23.02 -11.99
CA LYS A 98 -9.17 22.65 -11.40
C LYS A 98 -10.13 22.08 -12.44
N LYS A 99 -10.25 22.74 -13.60
CA LYS A 99 -11.07 22.24 -14.73
C LYS A 99 -10.57 20.90 -15.26
N ARG A 100 -9.25 20.71 -15.37
CA ARG A 100 -8.67 19.44 -15.85
C ARG A 100 -8.90 18.28 -14.88
N LEU A 101 -8.86 18.57 -13.58
CA LEU A 101 -9.01 17.57 -12.51
C LEU A 101 -10.46 17.40 -12.06
N ASP A 102 -11.39 18.15 -12.65
CA ASP A 102 -12.82 18.17 -12.30
C ASP A 102 -13.04 18.32 -10.79
N THR A 103 -12.39 19.32 -10.17
CA THR A 103 -12.48 19.56 -8.72
C THR A 103 -12.73 21.03 -8.40
N THR A 104 -13.52 21.26 -7.36
CA THR A 104 -13.77 22.60 -6.79
C THR A 104 -12.69 22.98 -5.77
N ASP A 105 -11.97 22.00 -5.23
CA ASP A 105 -11.00 22.20 -4.15
C ASP A 105 -9.78 23.02 -4.59
N GLU A 106 -9.15 23.72 -3.64
CA GLU A 106 -7.91 24.47 -3.89
C GLU A 106 -6.68 23.56 -4.02
N ARG A 107 -6.76 22.33 -3.52
CA ARG A 107 -5.70 21.32 -3.53
C ARG A 107 -6.29 19.99 -3.98
N ALA A 108 -5.49 19.17 -4.65
CA ALA A 108 -5.89 17.83 -5.07
C ALA A 108 -4.84 16.80 -4.67
N MET A 109 -5.21 15.53 -4.76
CA MET A 109 -4.27 14.42 -4.68
C MET A 109 -3.79 14.05 -6.08
N SER A 110 -2.50 13.82 -6.24
CA SER A 110 -1.89 13.23 -7.42
C SER A 110 -1.42 11.81 -7.14
N VAL A 111 -1.19 11.06 -8.22
CA VAL A 111 -0.50 9.77 -8.15
C VAL A 111 0.96 9.99 -8.54
N THR A 112 1.86 9.79 -7.58
CA THR A 112 3.30 9.85 -7.78
C THR A 112 3.85 8.45 -8.00
N VAL A 113 4.86 8.34 -8.86
CA VAL A 113 5.52 7.08 -9.19
C VAL A 113 6.85 7.00 -8.46
N ILE A 114 7.06 5.92 -7.71
CA ILE A 114 8.29 5.64 -6.97
C ILE A 114 8.77 4.21 -7.22
N TYR A 115 10.04 3.94 -6.93
CA TYR A 115 10.67 2.66 -7.20
C TYR A 115 10.98 1.93 -5.90
N PRO A 116 10.64 0.64 -5.78
CA PRO A 116 10.97 -0.15 -4.60
C PRO A 116 12.42 -0.63 -4.64
N SER A 117 13.06 -0.75 -3.48
CA SER A 117 14.14 -1.71 -3.28
C SER A 117 13.54 -3.10 -2.97
N LEU A 118 14.26 -4.13 -3.42
CA LEU A 118 13.96 -5.53 -3.15
C LEU A 118 15.19 -6.17 -2.50
N THR A 119 15.08 -7.38 -1.96
CA THR A 119 16.25 -8.11 -1.45
C THR A 119 17.24 -8.41 -2.58
N CYS A 120 18.53 -8.56 -2.23
CA CYS A 120 19.68 -8.59 -3.15
C CYS A 120 19.49 -9.51 -4.39
N HIS A 121 18.78 -10.63 -4.25
CA HIS A 121 18.53 -11.61 -5.31
C HIS A 121 17.41 -11.24 -6.31
N LYS A 122 16.59 -10.23 -6.02
CA LYS A 122 15.45 -9.78 -6.86
C LYS A 122 15.42 -8.26 -7.04
N LEU A 123 16.58 -7.61 -6.99
CA LEU A 123 16.69 -6.16 -6.93
C LEU A 123 16.12 -5.41 -8.14
N ALA A 124 15.16 -4.50 -7.91
CA ALA A 124 14.72 -3.46 -8.85
C ALA A 124 15.70 -2.26 -8.94
N VAL A 125 16.64 -2.15 -7.99
CA VAL A 125 17.67 -1.10 -7.92
C VAL A 125 19.06 -1.77 -7.93
N SER A 126 19.96 -1.40 -8.83
CA SER A 126 21.32 -1.97 -8.93
C SER A 126 22.24 -1.45 -7.83
N GLN A 127 23.11 -2.34 -7.35
CA GLN A 127 24.10 -2.23 -6.25
C GLN A 127 23.64 -2.79 -4.90
N CYS A 128 23.85 -4.12 -4.75
CA CYS A 128 24.65 -4.63 -3.64
C CYS A 128 26.13 -4.49 -4.08
#